data_AF-A0A0C9UYY0-F1
#
_entry.id   AF-A0A0C9UYY0-F1
#
_cell.length_a   1.000
_cell.length_b   1.000
_cell.length_c   1.000
_cell.angle_alpha   90.00
_cell.angle_beta   90.00
_cell.angle_gamma   90.00
#
_symmetry.space_group_name_H-M   'P 1'
#
loop_
_entity.id
_entity.type
_entity.pdbx_description
1 polymer ?
#
loop_
_entity_poly.entity_id
_entity_poly.type
_entity_poly.pdbx_seq_one_letter_code
_entity_poly.pdbx_strand_id
1 'polypeptide(L)'
;LPTELQEEIISMVDSPTDLLHLALTCRRVHDLVIPYHLEYRELYGDMIPSSLWPCIAAQPNLAGRFRLFQNGSLERNPPSRQARYPRSLL
;
A
#
# COMPACT_ATOMS: atom_id res chain seq x y z
N LEU A 1 8.94 -14.08 -15.37
CA LEU A 1 7.47 -13.88 -15.45
C LEU A 1 7.22 -12.51 -16.09
N PRO A 2 6.24 -12.35 -16.99
CA PRO A 2 5.78 -11.03 -17.44
C PRO A 2 5.44 -10.11 -16.26
N THR A 3 5.60 -8.80 -16.44
CA THR A 3 5.40 -7.82 -15.36
C THR A 3 3.94 -7.78 -14.92
N GLU A 4 3.02 -7.91 -15.87
CA GLU A 4 1.58 -7.86 -15.67
C GLU A 4 1.12 -9.00 -14.73
N LEU A 5 1.66 -10.20 -14.94
CA LEU A 5 1.38 -11.35 -14.08
C LEU A 5 2.03 -11.21 -12.70
N GLN A 6 3.20 -10.55 -12.59
CA GLN A 6 3.80 -10.26 -11.29
C GLN A 6 2.94 -9.27 -10.50
N GLU A 7 2.45 -8.21 -11.15
CA GLU A 7 1.57 -7.22 -10.53
C GLU A 7 0.24 -7.84 -10.10
N GLU A 8 -0.32 -8.75 -10.90
CA GLU A 8 -1.53 -9.48 -10.54
C GLU A 8 -1.33 -10.36 -9.29
N ILE A 9 -0.22 -11.11 -9.21
CA ILE A 9 0.12 -11.90 -8.03
C ILE A 9 0.30 -11.01 -6.80
N ILE A 10 1.03 -9.90 -6.93
CA ILE A 10 1.25 -8.92 -5.85
C ILE A 10 -0.09 -8.30 -5.40
N SER A 11 -1.01 -8.05 -6.33
CA SER A 11 -2.37 -7.54 -6.04
C SER A 11 -3.20 -8.51 -5.20
N MET A 12 -2.96 -9.82 -5.29
CA MET A 12 -3.64 -10.85 -4.49
C MET A 12 -3.17 -10.93 -3.04
N VAL A 13 -2.02 -10.33 -2.68
CA VAL A 13 -1.49 -10.36 -1.31
C VAL A 13 -2.06 -9.20 -0.50
N ASP A 14 -2.99 -9.49 0.42
CA ASP A 14 -3.68 -8.44 1.18
C ASP A 14 -2.92 -7.93 2.40
N SER A 15 -2.13 -8.81 3.03
CA SER A 15 -1.34 -8.51 4.23
C SER A 15 -0.16 -7.59 3.88
N PRO A 16 -0.04 -6.40 4.50
CA PRO A 16 1.09 -5.51 4.28
C PRO A 16 2.42 -6.14 4.74
N THR A 17 2.38 -6.97 5.79
CA THR A 17 3.56 -7.70 6.27
C THR A 17 4.06 -8.72 5.25
N ASP A 18 3.14 -9.47 4.63
CA ASP A 18 3.52 -10.47 3.63
C ASP A 18 4.00 -9.81 2.34
N LEU A 19 3.40 -8.68 1.94
CA LEU A 19 3.90 -7.85 0.86
C LEU A 19 5.31 -7.32 1.12
N LEU A 20 5.59 -6.89 2.36
CA LEU A 20 6.92 -6.45 2.74
C LEU A 20 7.94 -7.59 2.68
N HIS A 21 7.60 -8.77 3.22
CA HIS A 21 8.45 -9.96 3.09
C HIS A 21 8.68 -10.32 1.62
N LEU A 22 7.65 -10.22 0.78
CA LEU A 22 7.74 -10.48 -0.64
C LEU A 22 8.66 -9.46 -1.35
N ALA A 23 8.55 -8.17 -1.01
CA ALA A 23 9.43 -7.11 -1.51
C ALA A 23 10.91 -7.37 -1.17
N LEU A 24 11.17 -7.97 -0.01
CA LEU A 24 12.53 -8.28 0.45
C LEU A 24 13.17 -9.48 -0.27
N THR A 25 12.41 -10.27 -1.01
CA THR A 25 12.94 -11.45 -1.71
C THR A 25 13.84 -11.10 -2.89
N CYS A 26 13.49 -10.07 -3.66
CA CYS A 26 14.27 -9.66 -4.82
C CYS A 26 14.00 -8.21 -5.23
N ARG A 27 14.99 -7.58 -5.87
CA ARG A 27 14.93 -6.19 -6.32
C ARG A 27 13.77 -5.91 -7.30
N ARG A 28 13.46 -6.87 -8.18
CA ARG A 28 12.38 -6.71 -9.15
C ARG A 28 11.02 -6.56 -8.47
N VAL A 29 10.78 -7.36 -7.44
CA VAL A 29 9.53 -7.34 -6.68
C VAL A 29 9.51 -6.19 -5.69
N HIS A 30 10.66 -5.84 -5.10
CA HIS A 30 10.82 -4.60 -4.35
C HIS A 30 10.30 -3.39 -5.14
N ASP A 31 10.77 -3.22 -6.39
CA ASP A 31 10.42 -2.07 -7.23
C ASP A 31 8.95 -2.07 -7.68
N LEU A 32 8.28 -3.23 -7.65
CA LEU A 32 6.84 -3.32 -7.89
C LEU A 32 6.05 -3.03 -6.62
N VAL A 33 6.44 -3.59 -5.48
CA VAL A 33 5.70 -3.50 -4.22
C VAL A 33 5.84 -2.11 -3.57
N ILE A 34 7.05 -1.55 -3.57
CA ILE A 34 7.38 -0.27 -2.92
C ILE A 34 7.68 0.78 -3.99
N PRO A 35 6.96 1.91 -4.04
CA PRO A 35 5.87 2.33 -3.15
C PRO A 35 4.45 1.89 -3.60
N TYR A 36 4.32 1.22 -4.74
CA TYR A 36 3.04 1.17 -5.48
C TYR A 36 1.93 0.26 -4.93
N HIS A 37 2.27 -0.75 -4.14
CA HIS A 37 1.28 -1.64 -3.52
C HIS A 37 1.24 -1.46 -2.01
N LEU A 38 2.41 -1.40 -1.36
CA LEU A 38 2.48 -1.40 0.11
C LEU A 38 1.91 -0.11 0.73
N GLU A 39 2.14 1.05 0.11
CA GLU A 39 1.58 2.33 0.60
C GLU A 39 0.07 2.42 0.45
N TYR A 40 -0.48 1.71 -0.54
CA TYR A 40 -1.89 1.76 -0.87
C TYR A 40 -2.70 0.69 -0.13
N ARG A 41 -2.10 -0.24 0.63
CA ARG A 41 -2.89 -1.25 1.37
C ARG A 41 -3.64 -0.67 2.56
N GLU A 42 -3.04 0.28 3.26
CA GLU A 42 -3.59 0.89 4.47
C GLU A 42 -3.79 2.39 4.30
N LEU A 43 -5.06 2.80 4.18
CA LEU A 43 -5.45 4.21 4.22
C LEU A 43 -5.80 4.63 5.62
N TYR A 44 -5.16 5.70 6.05
CA TYR A 44 -5.52 6.43 7.25
C TYR A 44 -6.37 7.61 6.81
N GLY A 45 -7.61 7.69 7.31
CA GLY A 45 -8.58 8.70 6.91
C GLY A 45 -8.10 10.13 7.13
N ASP A 46 -7.17 10.34 8.07
CA ASP A 46 -6.58 11.65 8.32
C ASP A 46 -5.55 12.07 7.27
N MET A 47 -5.05 11.13 6.44
CA MET A 47 -4.05 11.42 5.41
C MET A 47 -4.66 11.77 4.05
N ILE A 48 -5.93 11.41 3.79
CA ILE A 48 -6.60 11.68 2.51
C ILE A 48 -7.73 12.69 2.73
N PRO A 49 -7.63 13.92 2.19
CA PRO A 49 -8.72 14.88 2.26
C PRO A 49 -9.96 14.31 1.58
N SER A 50 -11.12 14.55 2.20
CA SER A 50 -12.40 13.97 1.78
C SER A 50 -12.77 14.31 0.32
N SER A 51 -12.21 15.39 -0.21
CA SER A 51 -12.36 15.85 -1.59
C SER A 51 -11.66 14.96 -2.63
N LEU A 52 -10.74 14.07 -2.23
CA LEU A 52 -10.04 13.16 -3.15
C LEU A 52 -10.75 11.81 -3.33
N TRP A 53 -11.70 11.46 -2.46
CA TRP A 53 -12.48 10.21 -2.59
C TRP A 53 -13.17 10.07 -3.95
N PRO A 54 -13.81 11.12 -4.52
CA PRO A 54 -14.40 11.02 -5.85
C PRO A 54 -13.36 10.74 -6.95
N CYS A 55 -12.17 11.31 -6.84
CA CYS A 55 -11.07 11.08 -7.79
C CYS A 55 -10.55 9.65 -7.70
N ILE A 56 -10.41 9.12 -6.47
CA ILE A 56 -10.00 7.74 -6.23
C ILE A 56 -11.05 6.76 -6.75
N ALA A 57 -12.34 7.01 -6.46
CA ALA A 57 -13.45 6.20 -6.93
C ALA A 57 -13.57 6.21 -8.47
N ALA A 58 -13.19 7.30 -9.12
CA ALA A 58 -13.15 7.40 -10.59
C ALA A 58 -12.03 6.56 -11.24
N GLN A 59 -11.05 6.09 -10.46
CA GLN A 59 -9.93 5.28 -10.95
C GLN A 59 -9.96 3.86 -10.35
N PRO A 60 -10.62 2.89 -11.00
CA PRO A 60 -10.79 1.54 -10.45
C PRO A 60 -9.47 0.82 -10.18
N ASN A 61 -8.44 1.07 -10.99
CA ASN A 61 -7.09 0.51 -10.79
C ASN A 61 -6.41 1.03 -9.53
N LEU A 62 -6.72 2.25 -9.10
CA LEU A 62 -6.21 2.85 -7.87
C LEU A 62 -7.09 2.41 -6.68
N ALA A 63 -8.41 2.51 -6.84
CA ALA A 63 -9.38 2.06 -5.85
C ALA A 63 -9.16 0.61 -5.42
N GLY A 64 -8.86 -0.27 -6.39
CA GLY A 64 -8.60 -1.68 -6.16
C GLY A 64 -7.30 -2.01 -5.43
N ARG A 65 -6.41 -1.04 -5.19
CA ARG A 65 -5.18 -1.23 -4.39
C ARG A 65 -5.44 -1.03 -2.89
N PHE A 66 -6.51 -0.34 -2.52
CA PHE A 66 -6.91 -0.13 -1.14
C PHE A 66 -7.58 -1.37 -0.55
N ARG A 67 -7.18 -1.75 0.67
CA ARG A 67 -7.78 -2.89 1.41
C ARG A 67 -8.37 -2.48 2.73
N LEU A 68 -7.70 -1.61 3.46
CA LEU A 68 -8.15 -1.17 4.78
C LEU A 68 -8.26 0.35 4.81
N PHE A 69 -9.44 0.84 5.18
CA PHE A 69 -9.68 2.22 5.55
C PHE A 69 -9.80 2.31 7.07
N GLN A 70 -8.87 3.01 7.71
CA GLN A 70 -8.94 3.34 9.12
C GLN A 70 -9.49 4.76 9.26
N ASN A 71 -10.75 4.88 9.70
CA ASN A 71 -11.34 6.16 10.06
C ASN A 71 -10.61 6.68 11.31
N GLY A 72 -10.10 7.91 11.27
CA GLY A 72 -9.41 8.55 12.38
C GLY A 72 -10.36 8.88 13.53
N SER A 73 -10.77 7.87 14.29
CA SER A 73 -11.56 8.03 15.51
C SER A 73 -10.78 7.41 16.67
N LEU A 74 -10.19 8.29 17.49
CA LEU A 74 -9.45 8.06 18.74
C LEU A 74 -8.03 7.46 18.64
N GLU A 75 -7.04 8.30 18.99
CA GLU A 75 -5.88 7.91 19.83
C GLU A 75 -4.86 6.91 19.25
N ARG A 76 -4.69 6.80 17.92
CA ARG A 76 -3.51 6.15 17.35
C ARG A 76 -2.76 7.11 16.43
N ASN A 77 -1.64 7.62 16.93
CA ASN A 77 -0.63 8.30 16.12
C ASN A 77 -0.32 7.37 14.93
N PRO A 78 -0.60 7.77 13.66
CA PRO A 78 -0.35 6.91 12.52
C PRO A 78 1.14 6.55 12.55
N PRO A 79 1.51 5.27 12.43
CA PRO A 79 2.92 4.90 12.46
C PRO A 79 3.64 5.68 11.37
N SER A 80 4.62 6.48 11.77
CA SER A 80 5.48 7.27 10.90
C SER A 80 5.97 6.39 9.74
N ARG A 81 6.26 6.94 8.55
CA ARG A 81 6.86 6.15 7.46
C ARG A 81 8.08 5.33 7.95
N GLN A 82 8.90 5.88 8.87
CA GLN A 82 9.99 5.15 9.54
C GLN A 82 9.57 3.97 10.44
N ALA A 83 8.34 3.94 10.96
CA ALA A 83 7.81 2.82 11.73
C ALA A 83 7.25 1.70 10.82
N ARG A 84 6.86 2.04 9.58
CA ARG A 84 6.35 1.07 8.59
C ARG A 84 7.47 0.35 7.84
N TYR A 85 8.60 1.01 7.67
CA TYR A 85 9.72 0.51 6.88
C TYR A 85 11.00 0.45 7.72
N PRO A 86 11.72 -0.69 7.75
CA PRO A 86 13.09 -0.69 8.24
C PRO A 86 13.91 0.31 7.43
N ARG A 87 14.87 1.00 8.08
CA ARG A 87 15.70 2.07 7.47
C ARG A 87 16.43 1.65 6.19
N SER A 88 16.62 0.35 5.97
CA SER A 88 17.22 -0.20 4.75
C SER A 88 16.34 -0.05 3.50
N LEU A 89 15.07 0.30 3.66
CA LEU A 89 14.08 0.44 2.58
C LEU A 89 13.60 1.89 2.35
N LEU A 90 14.15 2.86 3.11
CA LEU A 90 13.89 4.30 2.97
C LEU A 90 15.10 4.99 2.35
#